data_AF-A0A2G5EG11-F1
#
_entry.id   AF-A0A2G5EG11-F1
#
_cell.length_a   1.000
_cell.length_b   1.000
_cell.length_c   1.000
_cell.angle_alpha   90.00
_cell.angle_beta   90.00
_cell.angle_gamma   90.00
#
_symmetry.space_group_name_H-M   'P 1'
#
loop_
_entity.id
_entity.type
_entity.pdbx_description
1 polymer ?
#
loop_
_entity_poly.entity_id
_entity_poly.type
_entity_poly.pdbx_seq_one_letter_code
_entity_poly.pdbx_strand_id
1 'polypeptide(L)'
;MPNETLAKHLFHWDAQPMKWAMRLRVALYLAQALDYCSSKGRALYHDLNAYRVLFDQDGNPRLSCFGLMKNSRDGKSYSTNLAFTPPEYMRTGRVTPESVVYSFGTLLLDLLSGKHIPPSHALDLIRGKNFLMVMDSCLEGHFSNDDGIELVRLASRCLQYEARERPNPKSLVTALTSLQKETEVPSYTLMGISSGTASSAQSLILTPLGDACSRMDLTAIHEILEKVGYKDDEGIANELSFQMWTNQMQETLNSKKHGDTAFRAKDFSTAIDCYTQFIEGGTMVSPTVFARRCLSYLMNEMPQEALGDAMQAQVISPEWPTAFYLQAAALFSLGMDTDAQETLKDGTNLEAKKNSRS
;
A
#
# COMPACT_ATOMS: atom_id res chain seq x y z
N MET A 1 5.60 -8.84 3.92
CA MET A 1 4.40 -8.58 4.74
C MET A 1 3.51 -7.65 3.96
N PRO A 2 2.17 -7.76 4.06
CA PRO A 2 1.25 -7.13 3.10
C PRO A 2 1.15 -5.61 3.22
N ASN A 3 1.41 -5.06 4.41
CA ASN A 3 1.28 -3.63 4.66
C ASN A 3 2.63 -2.89 4.59
N GLU A 4 3.57 -3.38 3.78
CA GLU A 4 4.79 -2.66 3.37
C GLU A 4 5.71 -2.24 4.53
N THR A 5 6.64 -1.31 4.28
CA THR A 5 7.67 -0.85 5.22
C THR A 5 7.30 0.47 5.91
N LEU A 6 7.89 0.75 7.08
CA LEU A 6 7.81 2.06 7.74
C LEU A 6 8.28 3.18 6.82
N ALA A 7 9.33 2.96 6.04
CA ALA A 7 9.79 3.96 5.08
C ALA A 7 8.70 4.37 4.07
N LYS A 8 7.91 3.42 3.54
CA LYS A 8 6.79 3.72 2.63
C LYS A 8 5.76 4.61 3.31
N HIS A 9 5.33 4.25 4.52
CA HIS A 9 4.28 4.96 5.26
C HIS A 9 4.73 6.29 5.89
N LEU A 10 6.03 6.48 6.09
CA LEU A 10 6.57 7.63 6.79
C LEU A 10 7.16 8.68 5.84
N PHE A 11 7.88 8.25 4.79
CA PHE A 11 8.58 9.16 3.86
C PHE A 11 7.86 9.35 2.52
N HIS A 12 7.03 8.38 2.12
CA HIS A 12 6.41 8.32 0.80
C HIS A 12 4.91 8.08 0.91
N TRP A 13 4.25 8.71 1.89
CA TRP A 13 2.82 8.55 2.08
C TRP A 13 2.06 9.29 0.97
N ASP A 14 1.12 8.60 0.31
CA ASP A 14 0.41 9.14 -0.86
C ASP A 14 -0.83 9.97 -0.50
N ALA A 15 -1.51 9.63 0.60
CA ALA A 15 -2.82 10.22 0.94
C ALA A 15 -2.93 10.75 2.37
N GLN A 16 -2.35 10.06 3.37
CA GLN A 16 -2.40 10.51 4.76
C GLN A 16 -1.07 10.27 5.49
N PRO A 17 -0.60 11.26 6.27
CA PRO A 17 0.60 11.11 7.10
C PRO A 17 0.33 10.14 8.26
N MET A 18 1.36 9.40 8.68
CA MET A 18 1.25 8.50 9.82
C MET A 18 0.92 9.26 11.11
N LYS A 19 -0.19 8.86 11.76
CA LYS A 19 -0.68 9.44 13.03
C LYS A 19 0.33 9.29 14.17
N TRP A 20 0.36 10.28 15.07
CA TRP A 20 1.24 10.29 16.26
C TRP A 20 1.19 8.99 17.07
N ALA A 21 -0.02 8.52 17.42
CA ALA A 21 -0.21 7.29 18.17
C ALA A 21 0.42 6.06 17.48
N MET A 22 0.39 6.01 16.15
CA MET A 22 1.01 4.93 15.39
C MET A 22 2.54 5.03 15.41
N ARG A 23 3.09 6.25 15.33
CA ARG A 23 4.54 6.48 15.45
C ARG A 23 5.06 6.02 16.81
N LEU A 24 4.34 6.34 17.89
CA LEU A 24 4.64 5.84 19.23
C LEU A 24 4.52 4.31 19.32
N ARG A 25 3.54 3.71 18.65
CA ARG A 25 3.37 2.25 18.60
C ARG A 25 4.55 1.57 17.94
N VAL A 26 5.01 2.10 16.81
CA VAL A 26 6.21 1.64 16.10
C VAL A 26 7.40 1.68 17.05
N ALA A 27 7.67 2.82 17.69
CA ALA A 27 8.78 2.94 18.63
C ALA A 27 8.69 1.90 19.75
N LEU A 28 7.52 1.76 20.39
CA LEU A 28 7.30 0.85 21.50
C LEU A 28 7.50 -0.62 21.10
N TYR A 29 6.88 -1.07 20.01
CA TYR A 29 6.97 -2.47 19.57
C TYR A 29 8.40 -2.83 19.16
N LEU A 30 9.12 -1.90 18.54
CA LEU A 30 10.54 -2.11 18.21
C LEU A 30 11.40 -2.18 19.48
N ALA A 31 11.17 -1.30 20.45
CA ALA A 31 11.88 -1.38 21.74
C ALA A 31 11.62 -2.72 22.45
N GLN A 32 10.38 -3.20 22.45
CA GLN A 32 10.01 -4.51 22.99
C GLN A 32 10.68 -5.66 22.23
N ALA A 33 10.71 -5.60 20.90
CA ALA A 33 11.39 -6.59 20.08
C ALA A 33 12.90 -6.63 20.36
N LEU A 34 13.54 -5.47 20.51
CA LEU A 34 14.96 -5.37 20.85
C LEU A 34 15.25 -5.87 22.27
N ASP A 35 14.41 -5.53 23.25
CA ASP A 35 14.54 -6.04 24.62
C ASP A 35 14.39 -7.57 24.67
N TYR A 36 13.39 -8.10 23.96
CA TYR A 36 13.21 -9.54 23.80
C TYR A 36 14.44 -10.20 23.16
N CYS A 37 14.93 -9.68 22.05
CA CYS A 37 16.11 -10.23 21.37
C CYS A 37 17.35 -10.19 22.28
N SER A 38 17.55 -9.08 23.01
CA SER A 38 18.63 -8.94 23.99
C SER A 38 18.53 -10.00 25.09
N SER A 39 17.34 -10.22 25.66
CA SER A 39 17.09 -11.26 26.68
C SER A 39 17.38 -12.68 26.20
N LYS A 40 17.32 -12.92 24.88
CA LYS A 40 17.64 -14.20 24.23
C LYS A 40 19.10 -14.29 23.76
N GLY A 41 19.96 -13.35 24.16
CA GLY A 41 21.36 -13.32 23.76
C GLY A 41 21.58 -12.91 22.30
N ARG A 42 20.60 -12.25 21.68
CA ARG A 42 20.62 -11.78 20.27
C ARG A 42 20.52 -10.26 20.21
N ALA A 43 21.36 -9.57 21.00
CA ALA A 43 21.33 -8.11 21.12
C ALA A 43 21.88 -7.35 19.90
N LEU A 44 22.42 -8.04 18.89
CA LEU A 44 23.04 -7.43 17.73
C LEU A 44 22.08 -7.44 16.53
N TYR A 45 21.80 -6.24 16.02
CA TYR A 45 20.99 -6.03 14.83
C TYR A 45 21.75 -5.13 13.87
N HIS A 46 21.96 -5.63 12.67
CA HIS A 46 22.53 -4.92 11.55
C HIS A 46 21.45 -4.12 10.85
N ASP A 47 21.75 -2.90 10.42
CA ASP A 47 20.89 -2.29 9.43
C ASP A 47 19.72 -1.45 9.98
N LEU A 48 19.61 -1.23 11.30
CA LEU A 48 18.33 -0.82 11.92
C LEU A 48 17.89 0.56 11.42
N ASN A 49 16.86 0.58 10.58
CA ASN A 49 16.31 1.78 9.95
C ASN A 49 14.83 1.54 9.54
N ALA A 50 14.16 2.58 9.04
CA ALA A 50 12.75 2.51 8.63
C ALA A 50 12.46 1.47 7.52
N TYR A 51 13.43 1.10 6.70
CA TYR A 51 13.27 0.07 5.65
C TYR A 51 13.27 -1.36 6.23
N ARG A 52 13.71 -1.55 7.48
CA ARG A 52 13.73 -2.85 8.18
C ARG A 52 12.51 -3.11 9.04
N VAL A 53 11.60 -2.15 9.13
CA VAL A 53 10.35 -2.26 9.89
C VAL A 53 9.22 -2.50 8.89
N LEU A 54 8.51 -3.62 9.05
CA LEU A 54 7.38 -3.97 8.20
C LEU A 54 6.08 -3.98 9.00
N PHE A 55 4.94 -3.92 8.32
CA PHE A 55 3.63 -4.08 8.96
C PHE A 55 2.98 -5.39 8.52
N ASP A 56 2.50 -6.16 9.51
CA ASP A 56 1.73 -7.39 9.24
C ASP A 56 0.30 -7.09 8.79
N GLN A 57 -0.52 -8.12 8.58
CA GLN A 57 -1.91 -8.03 8.10
C GLN A 57 -2.78 -7.07 8.93
N ASP A 58 -2.57 -7.04 10.25
CA ASP A 58 -3.33 -6.20 11.18
C ASP A 58 -2.75 -4.78 11.34
N GLY A 59 -1.73 -4.45 10.53
CA GLY A 59 -1.02 -3.19 10.60
C GLY A 59 -0.08 -3.09 11.81
N ASN A 60 0.25 -4.19 12.49
CA ASN A 60 1.18 -4.15 13.61
C ASN A 60 2.63 -4.07 13.09
N PRO A 61 3.47 -3.22 13.69
CA PRO A 61 4.88 -3.10 13.30
C PRO A 61 5.67 -4.34 13.73
N ARG A 62 6.50 -4.84 12.82
CA ARG A 62 7.33 -6.03 12.95
C ARG A 62 8.76 -5.70 12.52
N LEU A 63 9.73 -6.06 13.36
CA LEU A 63 11.14 -5.95 13.02
C LEU A 63 11.54 -7.11 12.11
N SER A 64 12.15 -6.81 10.97
CA SER A 64 12.63 -7.82 10.01
C SER A 64 13.68 -8.75 10.63
N CYS A 65 13.66 -10.04 10.30
CA CYS A 65 14.68 -10.98 10.77
C CYS A 65 16.01 -10.88 9.98
N PHE A 66 16.02 -10.23 8.81
CA PHE A 66 17.20 -10.14 7.94
C PHE A 66 18.36 -9.33 8.53
N GLY A 67 18.07 -8.41 9.48
CA GLY A 67 19.12 -7.67 10.18
C GLY A 67 19.67 -8.39 11.41
N LEU A 68 19.05 -9.48 11.88
CA LEU A 68 19.55 -10.18 13.07
C LEU A 68 20.90 -10.85 12.78
N MET A 69 21.94 -10.38 13.46
CA MET A 69 23.28 -10.95 13.28
C MET A 69 23.38 -12.27 14.03
N LYS A 70 23.53 -13.38 13.30
CA LYS A 70 23.95 -14.67 13.88
C LYS A 70 25.42 -14.55 14.29
N ASN A 71 25.70 -14.07 15.50
CA ASN A 71 27.01 -14.10 16.17
C ASN A 71 28.21 -14.02 15.22
N SER A 72 28.26 -12.99 14.38
CA SER A 72 29.41 -12.78 13.51
C SER A 72 30.59 -12.41 14.39
N ARG A 73 31.56 -13.32 14.51
CA ARG A 73 32.84 -13.07 15.18
C ARG A 73 33.60 -11.89 14.57
N ASP A 74 33.23 -11.48 13.36
CA ASP A 74 33.97 -10.49 12.60
C ASP A 74 33.34 -9.10 12.59
N GLY A 75 32.05 -8.94 12.95
CA GLY A 75 31.40 -7.62 13.12
C GLY A 75 31.35 -6.73 11.87
N LYS A 76 31.98 -7.15 10.77
CA LYS A 76 32.11 -6.43 9.50
C LYS A 76 30.84 -6.59 8.68
N SER A 77 29.88 -5.73 8.94
CA SER A 77 28.90 -5.33 7.93
C SER A 77 28.28 -4.03 8.41
N TYR A 78 28.34 -2.98 7.58
CA TYR A 78 27.31 -1.94 7.56
C TYR A 78 27.23 -1.31 6.18
N SER A 79 25.98 -0.95 5.85
CA SER A 79 25.52 -0.25 4.67
C SER A 79 26.22 1.11 4.48
N THR A 80 26.17 1.60 3.26
CA THR A 80 26.97 2.63 2.59
C THR A 80 26.78 4.09 3.05
N ASN A 81 25.99 4.36 4.11
CA ASN A 81 25.69 5.74 4.53
C ASN A 81 26.34 6.13 5.87
N LEU A 82 27.54 6.71 5.77
CA LEU A 82 28.34 7.17 6.92
C LEU A 82 27.60 8.18 7.81
N ALA A 83 26.61 8.91 7.28
CA ALA A 83 25.89 9.95 8.02
C ALA A 83 25.01 9.41 9.17
N PHE A 84 24.66 8.12 9.15
CA PHE A 84 23.81 7.45 10.16
C PHE A 84 24.57 6.42 10.99
N THR A 85 25.89 6.31 10.77
CA THR A 85 26.70 5.25 11.36
C THR A 85 27.03 5.58 12.83
N PRO A 86 26.86 4.64 13.78
CA PRO A 86 27.27 4.84 15.17
C PRO A 86 28.76 5.22 15.28
N PRO A 87 29.13 6.21 16.11
CA PRO A 87 30.51 6.71 16.18
C PRO A 87 31.55 5.63 16.48
N GLU A 88 31.23 4.70 17.39
CA GLU A 88 32.11 3.59 17.75
C GLU A 88 32.26 2.56 16.62
N TYR A 89 31.24 2.40 15.77
CA TYR A 89 31.32 1.54 14.60
C TYR A 89 32.29 2.14 13.57
N MET A 90 32.26 3.47 13.35
CA MET A 90 33.23 4.12 12.46
C MET A 90 34.68 3.89 12.89
N ARG A 91 34.93 3.82 14.20
CA ARG A 91 36.26 3.60 14.77
C ARG A 91 36.68 2.12 14.78
N THR A 92 35.76 1.21 15.06
CA THR A 92 36.09 -0.20 15.36
C THR A 92 35.65 -1.18 14.29
N GLY A 93 34.73 -0.79 13.40
CA GLY A 93 34.09 -1.65 12.42
C GLY A 93 33.25 -2.77 13.06
N ARG A 94 32.83 -2.63 14.32
CA ARG A 94 32.09 -3.66 15.07
C ARG A 94 30.78 -3.10 15.59
N VAL A 95 29.69 -3.84 15.36
CA VAL A 95 28.37 -3.54 15.94
C VAL A 95 28.35 -3.99 17.40
N THR A 96 27.91 -3.12 18.29
CA THR A 96 27.64 -3.44 19.71
C THR A 96 26.15 -3.29 20.02
N PRO A 97 25.66 -3.78 21.18
CA PRO A 97 24.27 -3.51 21.60
C PRO A 97 23.96 -2.01 21.66
N GLU A 98 24.91 -1.19 22.06
CA GLU A 98 24.79 0.27 22.11
C GLU A 98 24.74 0.90 20.71
N SER A 99 25.40 0.30 19.72
CA SER A 99 25.27 0.69 18.31
C SER A 99 23.84 0.49 17.80
N VAL A 100 23.17 -0.60 18.22
CA VAL A 100 21.75 -0.84 17.89
C VAL A 100 20.86 0.23 18.53
N VAL A 101 21.15 0.63 19.78
CA VAL A 101 20.42 1.72 20.45
C VAL A 101 20.63 3.06 19.73
N TYR A 102 21.83 3.32 19.19
CA TYR A 102 22.07 4.52 18.38
C TYR A 102 21.19 4.53 17.13
N SER A 103 21.13 3.43 16.41
CA SER A 103 20.25 3.26 15.25
C SER A 103 18.76 3.30 15.62
N PHE A 104 18.39 2.88 16.83
CA PHE A 104 17.04 3.12 17.34
C PHE A 104 16.78 4.63 17.52
N GLY A 105 17.78 5.39 17.98
CA GLY A 105 17.73 6.84 18.05
C GLY A 105 17.55 7.53 16.69
N THR A 106 18.21 7.05 15.63
CA THR A 106 17.97 7.55 14.27
C THR A 106 16.53 7.29 13.84
N LEU A 107 15.98 6.12 14.17
CA LEU A 107 14.59 5.76 13.87
C LEU A 107 13.59 6.62 14.66
N LEU A 108 13.89 7.01 15.90
CA LEU A 108 13.06 7.97 16.63
C LEU A 108 13.05 9.35 15.96
N LEU A 109 14.17 9.79 15.38
CA LEU A 109 14.20 11.03 14.58
C LEU A 109 13.38 10.92 13.30
N ASP A 110 13.45 9.77 12.61
CA ASP A 110 12.60 9.50 11.44
C ASP A 110 11.13 9.63 11.83
N LEU A 111 10.71 9.01 12.95
CA LEU A 111 9.35 9.09 13.47
C LEU A 111 8.94 10.52 13.87
N LEU A 112 9.84 11.30 14.48
CA LEU A 112 9.55 12.68 14.85
C LEU A 112 9.37 13.58 13.62
N SER A 113 10.20 13.42 12.61
CA SER A 113 10.32 14.35 11.47
C SER A 113 9.54 13.94 10.22
N GLY A 114 9.15 12.66 10.12
CA GLY A 114 8.59 12.12 8.88
C GLY A 114 9.62 12.07 7.73
N LYS A 115 10.92 12.19 8.03
CA LYS A 115 12.00 12.30 7.04
C LYS A 115 13.23 11.53 7.51
N HIS A 116 14.03 11.04 6.55
CA HIS A 116 15.28 10.37 6.89
C HIS A 116 16.43 11.38 7.05
N ILE A 117 16.58 11.92 8.26
CA ILE A 117 17.52 13.03 8.56
C ILE A 117 18.74 12.52 9.34
N PRO A 118 19.98 12.88 8.95
CA PRO A 118 21.18 12.55 9.71
C PRO A 118 21.13 13.05 11.16
N PRO A 119 21.56 12.26 12.16
CA PRO A 119 21.54 12.65 13.57
C PRO A 119 22.27 13.95 13.88
N SER A 120 23.39 14.24 13.21
CA SER A 120 24.14 15.49 13.41
C SER A 120 23.26 16.71 13.17
N HIS A 121 22.52 16.72 12.06
CA HIS A 121 21.63 17.82 11.70
C HIS A 121 20.47 17.97 12.68
N ALA A 122 19.87 16.85 13.10
CA ALA A 122 18.75 16.89 14.05
C ALA A 122 19.20 17.33 15.45
N LEU A 123 20.36 16.85 15.93
CA LEU A 123 20.89 17.22 17.25
C LEU A 123 21.24 18.70 17.33
N ASP A 124 21.74 19.31 16.26
CA ASP A 124 22.02 20.75 16.21
C ASP A 124 20.73 21.57 16.37
N LEU A 125 19.65 21.17 15.69
CA LEU A 125 18.33 21.79 15.81
C LEU A 125 17.74 21.62 17.23
N ILE A 126 17.88 20.43 17.82
CA ILE A 126 17.42 20.14 19.19
C ILE A 126 18.20 20.98 20.22
N ARG A 127 19.53 21.06 20.09
CA ARG A 127 20.39 21.87 20.97
C ARG A 127 20.11 23.36 20.86
N GLY A 128 19.72 23.84 19.68
CA GLY A 128 19.21 25.20 19.45
C GLY A 128 17.88 25.50 20.13
N LYS A 129 17.30 24.57 20.91
CA LYS A 129 16.00 24.65 21.59
C LYS A 129 14.81 24.82 20.63
N ASN A 130 14.97 24.48 19.36
CA ASN A 130 13.91 24.56 18.38
C ASN A 130 13.45 23.17 17.94
N PHE A 131 13.07 22.33 18.91
CA PHE A 131 12.68 20.94 18.63
C PHE A 131 11.45 20.85 17.71
N LEU A 132 10.59 21.88 17.72
CA LEU A 132 9.47 22.00 16.79
C LEU A 132 9.92 22.02 15.32
N MET A 133 11.12 22.51 15.00
CA MET A 133 11.66 22.44 13.63
C MET A 133 12.04 21.01 13.19
N VAL A 134 12.27 20.10 14.14
CA VAL A 134 12.52 18.68 13.84
C VAL A 134 11.21 17.92 13.71
N MET A 135 10.12 18.44 14.27
CA MET A 135 8.82 17.80 14.24
C MET A 135 8.18 17.91 12.86
N ASP A 136 7.55 16.82 12.45
CA ASP A 136 6.71 16.79 11.26
C ASP A 136 5.55 17.77 11.45
N SER A 137 5.43 18.75 10.55
CA SER A 137 4.36 19.73 10.57
C SER A 137 2.97 19.10 10.48
N CYS A 138 2.86 17.88 9.91
CA CYS A 138 1.61 17.13 9.85
C CYS A 138 1.13 16.63 11.22
N LEU A 139 1.97 16.72 12.27
CA LEU A 139 1.63 16.33 13.64
C LEU A 139 1.18 17.52 14.50
N GLU A 140 1.18 18.75 13.97
CA GLU A 140 0.74 19.93 14.73
C GLU A 140 -0.68 19.74 15.29
N GLY A 141 -0.83 19.91 16.60
CA GLY A 141 -2.10 19.71 17.30
C GLY A 141 -2.48 18.24 17.60
N HIS A 142 -1.66 17.26 17.20
CA HIS A 142 -1.92 15.83 17.39
C HIS A 142 -1.13 15.19 18.55
N PHE A 143 -0.34 15.97 19.29
CA PHE A 143 0.39 15.53 20.48
C PHE A 143 0.50 16.68 21.49
N SER A 144 0.73 16.37 22.78
CA SER A 144 1.04 17.40 23.78
C SER A 144 2.52 17.80 23.69
N ASN A 145 2.84 19.06 23.97
CA ASN A 145 4.24 19.50 23.99
C ASN A 145 5.12 18.64 24.90
N ASP A 146 4.60 18.19 26.04
CA ASP A 146 5.33 17.33 26.98
C ASP A 146 5.67 15.96 26.37
N ASP A 147 4.73 15.33 25.66
CA ASP A 147 4.96 14.03 24.99
C ASP A 147 6.02 14.17 23.88
N GLY A 148 5.94 15.25 23.10
CA GLY A 148 6.91 15.55 22.04
C GLY A 148 8.31 15.80 22.59
N ILE A 149 8.41 16.61 23.66
CA ILE A 149 9.68 16.88 24.35
C ILE A 149 10.29 15.59 24.89
N GLU A 150 9.49 14.71 25.50
CA GLU A 150 10.01 13.46 26.05
C GLU A 150 10.49 12.50 24.96
N LEU A 151 9.79 12.41 23.81
CA LEU A 151 10.25 11.58 22.69
C LEU A 151 11.56 12.13 22.08
N VAL A 152 11.67 13.46 21.93
CA VAL A 152 12.91 14.14 21.49
C VAL A 152 14.05 13.89 22.48
N ARG A 153 13.77 13.95 23.78
CA ARG A 153 14.74 13.63 24.83
C ARG A 153 15.19 12.18 24.74
N LEU A 154 14.28 11.24 24.49
CA LEU A 154 14.61 9.83 24.33
C LEU A 154 15.50 9.61 23.10
N ALA A 155 15.18 10.22 21.96
CA ALA A 155 16.02 10.20 20.76
C ALA A 155 17.42 10.75 21.05
N SER A 156 17.50 11.90 21.73
CA SER A 156 18.77 12.54 22.11
C SER A 156 19.62 11.67 23.05
N ARG A 157 18.99 10.88 23.94
CA ARG A 157 19.70 9.93 24.81
C ARG A 157 20.20 8.71 24.03
N CYS A 158 19.45 8.23 23.04
CA CYS A 158 19.89 7.14 22.17
C CYS A 158 21.08 7.56 21.30
N LEU A 159 21.12 8.84 20.90
CA LEU A 159 22.14 9.40 20.01
C LEU A 159 23.36 9.99 20.74
N GLN A 160 23.55 9.69 22.03
CA GLN A 160 24.75 10.11 22.75
C GLN A 160 26.01 9.57 22.08
N TYR A 161 27.03 10.42 22.02
CA TYR A 161 28.31 10.08 21.41
C TYR A 161 28.96 8.90 22.15
N GLU A 162 28.99 8.98 23.49
CA GLU A 162 29.50 7.92 24.35
C GLU A 162 28.49 6.76 24.45
N ALA A 163 28.86 5.59 23.93
CA ALA A 163 28.00 4.41 23.87
C ALA A 163 27.39 4.01 25.23
N ARG A 164 28.16 4.15 26.31
CA ARG A 164 27.75 3.81 27.69
C ARG A 164 26.67 4.73 28.28
N GLU A 165 26.45 5.91 27.70
CA GLU A 165 25.44 6.87 28.16
C GLU A 165 24.06 6.58 27.55
N ARG A 166 24.01 5.71 26.54
CA ARG A 166 22.77 5.32 25.86
C ARG A 166 21.93 4.42 26.76
N PRO A 167 20.59 4.55 26.73
CA PRO A 167 19.71 3.70 27.53
C PRO A 167 19.72 2.25 27.04
N ASN A 168 19.50 1.30 27.94
CA ASN A 168 19.24 -0.09 27.52
C ASN A 168 17.80 -0.24 26.98
N PRO A 169 17.51 -1.29 26.17
CA PRO A 169 16.18 -1.52 25.60
C PRO A 169 15.04 -1.58 26.62
N LYS A 170 15.26 -2.20 27.78
CA LYS A 170 14.25 -2.25 28.86
C LYS A 170 13.83 -0.86 29.33
N SER A 171 14.78 0.06 29.50
CA SER A 171 14.49 1.46 29.84
C SER A 171 13.73 2.19 28.73
N LEU A 172 14.00 1.88 27.45
CA LEU A 172 13.26 2.42 26.32
C LEU A 172 11.80 1.97 26.34
N VAL A 173 11.55 0.68 26.61
CA VAL A 173 10.19 0.14 26.74
C VAL A 173 9.42 0.87 27.83
N THR A 174 10.00 1.07 29.01
CA THR A 174 9.35 1.80 30.11
C THR A 174 8.96 3.23 29.69
N ALA A 175 9.89 3.98 29.10
CA ALA A 175 9.64 5.36 28.67
C ALA A 175 8.58 5.45 27.57
N LEU A 176 8.63 4.56 26.57
CA LEU A 176 7.68 4.55 25.46
C LEU A 176 6.29 4.05 25.90
N THR A 177 6.22 3.17 26.90
CA THR A 177 4.94 2.71 27.47
C THR A 177 4.19 3.88 28.10
N SER A 178 4.88 4.79 28.81
CA SER A 178 4.24 5.98 29.36
C SER A 178 3.75 6.98 28.32
N LEU A 179 4.36 7.00 27.13
CA LEU A 179 3.96 7.89 26.03
C LEU A 179 2.79 7.32 25.22
N GLN A 180 2.69 6.00 25.10
CA GLN A 180 1.65 5.37 24.30
C GLN A 180 0.30 5.34 25.03
N LYS A 181 -0.56 6.33 24.75
CA LYS A 181 -1.87 6.50 25.40
C LYS A 181 -3.00 5.74 24.70
N GLU A 182 -2.95 5.61 23.38
CA GLU A 182 -3.97 4.92 22.58
C GLU A 182 -3.62 3.44 22.45
N THR A 183 -3.68 2.66 23.54
CA THR A 183 -3.37 1.21 23.48
C THR A 183 -4.51 0.38 22.89
N GLU A 184 -5.75 0.80 23.12
CA GLU A 184 -6.95 0.05 22.74
C GLU A 184 -7.32 0.19 21.26
N VAL A 185 -6.83 1.25 20.59
CA VAL A 185 -7.13 1.47 19.17
C VAL A 185 -6.32 0.50 18.31
N PRO A 186 -6.92 -0.38 17.50
CA PRO A 186 -6.17 -1.34 16.69
C PRO A 186 -5.23 -0.67 15.67
N SER A 187 -4.11 -1.33 15.35
CA SER A 187 -3.08 -0.74 14.48
C SER A 187 -3.59 -0.50 13.06
N TYR A 188 -4.43 -1.37 12.51
CA TYR A 188 -5.08 -1.14 11.22
C TYR A 188 -5.89 0.16 11.20
N THR A 189 -6.60 0.50 12.29
CA THR A 189 -7.36 1.77 12.41
C THR A 189 -6.44 2.98 12.44
N LEU A 190 -5.30 2.87 13.14
CA LEU A 190 -4.31 3.94 13.19
C LEU A 190 -3.60 4.14 11.84
N MET A 191 -3.39 3.05 11.10
CA MET A 191 -2.79 3.05 9.77
C MET A 191 -3.78 3.40 8.65
N GLY A 192 -5.08 3.56 8.95
CA GLY A 192 -6.11 3.77 7.93
C GLY A 192 -6.29 2.55 7.02
N ILE A 193 -5.84 1.37 7.46
CA ILE A 193 -6.05 0.11 6.77
C ILE A 193 -7.49 -0.29 7.03
N SER A 194 -8.29 -0.34 5.97
CA SER A 194 -9.66 -0.85 6.03
C SER A 194 -9.63 -2.33 6.42
N SER A 195 -9.70 -2.61 7.73
CA SER A 195 -9.74 -3.95 8.30
C SER A 195 -10.76 -4.79 7.52
N GLY A 196 -10.28 -5.83 6.83
CA GLY A 196 -11.11 -6.89 6.26
C GLY A 196 -11.81 -7.73 7.33
N THR A 197 -11.57 -7.46 8.62
CA THR A 197 -12.22 -8.09 9.77
C THR A 197 -13.26 -7.16 10.38
N ALA A 198 -14.28 -6.83 9.60
CA ALA A 198 -15.59 -6.51 10.12
C ALA A 198 -16.59 -7.47 9.49
N SER A 199 -16.63 -8.70 10.01
CA SER A 199 -17.87 -9.46 10.03
C SER A 199 -18.83 -8.78 11.00
N SER A 200 -19.37 -7.64 10.57
CA SER A 200 -20.65 -7.13 11.04
C SER A 200 -21.18 -6.24 9.92
N ALA A 201 -22.00 -6.85 9.06
CA ALA A 201 -22.94 -6.22 8.14
C ALA A 201 -22.92 -4.67 8.10
N GLN A 202 -21.89 -4.09 7.50
CA GLN A 202 -22.02 -2.81 6.84
C GLN A 202 -22.18 -3.19 5.38
N SER A 203 -23.41 -3.05 4.88
CA SER A 203 -23.69 -3.11 3.46
C SER A 203 -22.68 -2.20 2.75
N LEU A 204 -21.71 -2.77 2.05
CA LEU A 204 -21.02 -2.06 0.99
C LEU A 204 -22.13 -1.43 0.16
N ILE A 205 -22.17 -0.10 0.09
CA ILE A 205 -23.09 0.57 -0.84
C ILE A 205 -22.48 0.32 -2.21
N LEU A 206 -22.77 -0.86 -2.75
CA LEU A 206 -22.35 -1.24 -4.08
C LEU A 206 -23.15 -0.43 -5.07
N THR A 207 -22.48 0.05 -6.11
CA THR A 207 -23.17 0.56 -7.29
C THR A 207 -23.98 -0.58 -7.92
N PRO A 208 -24.99 -0.26 -8.75
CA PRO A 208 -25.78 -1.29 -9.42
C PRO A 208 -24.92 -2.35 -10.12
N LEU A 209 -23.76 -1.96 -10.66
CA LEU A 209 -22.81 -2.88 -11.30
C LEU A 209 -22.07 -3.75 -10.29
N GLY A 210 -21.48 -3.16 -9.24
CA GLY A 210 -20.79 -3.92 -8.19
C GLY A 210 -21.73 -4.90 -7.47
N ASP A 211 -22.98 -4.51 -7.28
CA ASP A 211 -24.04 -5.33 -6.68
C ASP A 211 -24.45 -6.50 -7.57
N ALA A 212 -24.58 -6.27 -8.88
CA ALA A 212 -24.82 -7.31 -9.88
C ALA A 212 -23.64 -8.30 -9.96
N CYS A 213 -22.40 -7.81 -9.96
CA CYS A 213 -21.20 -8.67 -9.95
C CYS A 213 -21.08 -9.49 -8.66
N SER A 214 -21.40 -8.91 -7.49
CA SER A 214 -21.42 -9.62 -6.21
C SER A 214 -22.39 -10.80 -6.19
N ARG A 215 -23.57 -10.63 -6.80
CA ARG A 215 -24.60 -11.67 -6.88
C ARG A 215 -24.46 -12.61 -8.08
N MET A 216 -23.45 -12.41 -8.92
CA MET A 216 -23.33 -13.11 -10.21
C MET A 216 -24.58 -12.98 -11.10
N ASP A 217 -25.24 -11.83 -11.03
CA ASP A 217 -26.39 -11.52 -11.89
C ASP A 217 -25.91 -11.06 -13.27
N LEU A 218 -25.52 -12.03 -14.10
CA LEU A 218 -24.97 -11.75 -15.43
C LEU A 218 -25.96 -10.97 -16.33
N THR A 219 -27.27 -11.09 -16.08
CA THR A 219 -28.29 -10.34 -16.83
C THR A 219 -28.28 -8.87 -16.44
N ALA A 220 -28.21 -8.56 -15.14
CA ALA A 220 -28.07 -7.19 -14.68
C ALA A 220 -26.73 -6.56 -15.12
N ILE A 221 -25.63 -7.31 -15.10
CA ILE A 221 -24.33 -6.84 -15.62
C ILE A 221 -24.46 -6.49 -17.11
N HIS A 222 -25.13 -7.33 -17.90
CA HIS A 222 -25.36 -7.10 -19.33
C HIS A 222 -26.10 -5.78 -19.59
N GLU A 223 -27.24 -5.59 -18.92
CA GLU A 223 -28.06 -4.38 -19.08
C GLU A 223 -27.29 -3.11 -18.69
N ILE A 224 -26.46 -3.18 -17.65
CA ILE A 224 -25.66 -2.04 -17.20
C ILE A 224 -24.55 -1.73 -18.22
N LEU A 225 -23.80 -2.72 -18.70
CA LEU A 225 -22.74 -2.51 -19.71
C LEU A 225 -23.29 -2.03 -21.06
N GLU A 226 -24.51 -2.43 -21.41
CA GLU A 226 -25.22 -1.95 -22.60
C GLU A 226 -25.59 -0.46 -22.44
N LYS A 227 -26.16 -0.10 -21.28
CA LYS A 227 -26.59 1.28 -20.97
C LYS A 227 -25.44 2.27 -20.78
N VAL A 228 -24.33 1.85 -20.17
CA VAL A 228 -23.14 2.69 -19.98
C VAL A 228 -22.47 2.98 -21.34
N GLY A 229 -22.51 2.02 -22.27
CA GLY A 229 -21.93 2.19 -23.59
C GLY A 229 -20.41 2.35 -23.52
N TYR A 230 -19.89 3.32 -24.27
CA TYR A 230 -18.45 3.65 -24.33
C TYR A 230 -18.09 4.93 -23.56
N LYS A 231 -18.97 5.39 -22.65
CA LYS A 231 -18.78 6.68 -21.93
C LYS A 231 -17.48 6.74 -21.12
N ASP A 232 -16.99 5.59 -20.65
CA ASP A 232 -15.75 5.50 -19.88
C ASP A 232 -14.49 5.34 -20.77
N ASP A 233 -14.63 5.28 -22.10
CA ASP A 233 -13.50 5.31 -23.04
C ASP A 233 -13.07 6.77 -23.38
N GLU A 234 -13.78 7.79 -22.86
CA GLU A 234 -13.50 9.21 -23.11
C GLU A 234 -12.16 9.65 -22.47
N GLY A 235 -11.11 9.61 -23.29
CA GLY A 235 -9.73 9.93 -22.90
C GLY A 235 -8.69 9.15 -23.74
N ILE A 236 -9.09 7.98 -24.27
CA ILE A 236 -8.28 7.15 -25.17
C ILE A 236 -8.54 7.53 -26.65
N ALA A 237 -9.62 8.27 -26.93
CA ALA A 237 -10.10 8.59 -28.27
C ALA A 237 -9.64 9.95 -28.85
N ASN A 238 -8.62 10.61 -28.28
CA ASN A 238 -8.09 11.86 -28.85
C ASN A 238 -6.84 11.61 -29.70
N GLU A 239 -7.05 11.08 -30.91
CA GLU A 239 -6.37 11.50 -32.15
C GLU A 239 -6.83 10.62 -33.32
N LEU A 240 -8.02 10.89 -33.86
CA LEU A 240 -8.39 10.40 -35.19
C LEU A 240 -8.17 11.53 -36.20
N SER A 241 -6.89 11.83 -36.47
CA SER A 241 -6.48 12.70 -37.56
C SER A 241 -5.96 11.84 -38.74
N PHE A 242 -6.54 12.07 -39.92
CA PHE A 242 -6.15 11.58 -41.26
C PHE A 242 -6.03 10.05 -41.50
N GLN A 243 -5.92 9.20 -40.47
CA GLN A 243 -5.74 7.75 -40.56
C GLN A 243 -7.04 6.93 -40.76
N MET A 244 -8.22 7.56 -40.74
CA MET A 244 -9.54 6.94 -40.97
C MET A 244 -9.77 6.27 -42.33
N TRP A 245 -8.74 6.14 -43.17
CA TRP A 245 -8.88 5.84 -44.60
C TRP A 245 -8.22 4.54 -45.07
N THR A 246 -7.86 3.62 -44.17
CA THR A 246 -7.38 2.27 -44.55
C THR A 246 -8.50 1.23 -44.44
N ASN A 247 -8.58 0.32 -45.42
CA ASN A 247 -9.58 -0.77 -45.42
C ASN A 247 -9.50 -1.62 -44.15
N GLN A 248 -8.28 -1.84 -43.64
CA GLN A 248 -8.04 -2.59 -42.40
C GLN A 248 -8.67 -1.94 -41.17
N MET A 249 -8.58 -0.61 -41.02
CA MET A 249 -9.20 0.06 -39.87
C MET A 249 -10.73 0.05 -39.96
N GLN A 250 -11.27 0.16 -41.18
CA GLN A 250 -12.71 0.04 -41.42
C GLN A 250 -13.22 -1.37 -41.07
N GLU A 251 -12.47 -2.42 -41.41
CA GLU A 251 -12.78 -3.79 -41.04
C GLU A 251 -12.78 -3.99 -39.52
N THR A 252 -11.73 -3.54 -38.83
CA THR A 252 -11.64 -3.58 -37.35
C THR A 252 -12.85 -2.89 -36.70
N LEU A 253 -13.20 -1.67 -37.15
CA LEU A 253 -14.34 -0.94 -36.62
C LEU A 253 -15.69 -1.61 -36.94
N ASN A 254 -15.79 -2.26 -38.11
CA ASN A 254 -16.94 -3.07 -38.46
C ASN A 254 -17.08 -4.30 -37.54
N SER A 255 -15.99 -5.00 -37.22
CA SER A 255 -16.01 -6.13 -36.27
C SER A 255 -16.47 -5.69 -34.88
N LYS A 256 -16.00 -4.54 -34.37
CA LYS A 256 -16.53 -3.94 -33.13
C LYS A 256 -18.05 -3.73 -33.19
N LYS A 257 -18.54 -3.12 -34.27
CA LYS A 257 -19.97 -2.82 -34.45
C LYS A 257 -20.83 -4.08 -34.55
N HIS A 258 -20.33 -5.13 -35.22
CA HIS A 258 -21.01 -6.42 -35.27
C HIS A 258 -21.02 -7.08 -33.89
N GLY A 259 -19.90 -7.05 -33.16
CA GLY A 259 -19.81 -7.51 -31.78
C GLY A 259 -20.81 -6.80 -30.86
N ASP A 260 -20.93 -5.49 -30.96
CA ASP A 260 -21.91 -4.70 -30.19
C ASP A 260 -23.36 -5.03 -30.53
N THR A 261 -23.63 -5.43 -31.76
CA THR A 261 -24.97 -5.81 -32.20
C THR A 261 -25.31 -7.21 -31.68
N ALA A 262 -24.37 -8.15 -31.77
CA ALA A 262 -24.49 -9.49 -31.22
C ALA A 262 -24.62 -9.47 -29.68
N PHE A 263 -23.80 -8.67 -29.00
CA PHE A 263 -23.86 -8.46 -27.56
C PHE A 263 -25.24 -7.93 -27.13
N ARG A 264 -25.79 -6.93 -27.82
CA ARG A 264 -27.16 -6.42 -27.57
C ARG A 264 -28.24 -7.47 -27.82
N ALA A 265 -28.06 -8.31 -28.84
CA ALA A 265 -28.95 -9.42 -29.15
C ALA A 265 -28.79 -10.63 -28.20
N LYS A 266 -27.87 -10.57 -27.23
CA LYS A 266 -27.49 -11.68 -26.34
C LYS A 266 -26.96 -12.92 -27.07
N ASP A 267 -26.46 -12.72 -28.29
CA ASP A 267 -25.70 -13.72 -29.05
C ASP A 267 -24.22 -13.62 -28.65
N PHE A 268 -23.90 -14.22 -27.50
CA PHE A 268 -22.59 -14.07 -26.87
C PHE A 268 -21.47 -14.79 -27.62
N SER A 269 -21.77 -15.89 -28.31
CA SER A 269 -20.78 -16.60 -29.13
C SER A 269 -20.33 -15.73 -30.30
N THR A 270 -21.27 -15.16 -31.07
CA THR A 270 -20.94 -14.24 -32.16
C THR A 270 -20.28 -12.96 -31.63
N ALA A 271 -20.67 -12.47 -30.44
CA ALA A 271 -20.02 -11.33 -29.81
C ALA A 271 -18.54 -11.61 -29.48
N ILE A 272 -18.23 -12.79 -28.94
CA ILE A 272 -16.83 -13.21 -28.67
C ILE A 272 -16.00 -13.20 -29.95
N ASP A 273 -16.49 -13.82 -31.02
CA ASP A 273 -15.76 -13.91 -32.30
C ASP A 273 -15.48 -12.50 -32.87
N CYS A 274 -16.50 -11.65 -32.88
CA CYS A 274 -16.40 -10.29 -33.40
C CYS A 274 -15.45 -9.40 -32.56
N TYR A 275 -15.52 -9.49 -31.24
CA TYR A 275 -14.61 -8.76 -30.36
C TYR A 275 -13.18 -9.30 -30.42
N THR A 276 -13.00 -10.60 -30.63
CA THR A 276 -11.67 -11.19 -30.84
C THR A 276 -11.03 -10.68 -32.13
N GLN A 277 -11.78 -10.64 -33.24
CA GLN A 277 -11.30 -10.03 -34.48
C GLN A 277 -10.94 -8.55 -34.29
N PHE A 278 -11.71 -7.79 -33.52
CA PHE A 278 -11.37 -6.40 -33.21
C PHE A 278 -10.04 -6.28 -32.45
N ILE A 279 -9.84 -7.11 -31.43
CA ILE A 279 -8.64 -7.08 -30.57
C ILE A 279 -7.40 -7.55 -31.35
N GLU A 280 -7.50 -8.64 -32.10
CA GLU A 280 -6.41 -9.16 -32.93
C GLU A 280 -6.06 -8.21 -34.09
N GLY A 281 -7.03 -7.44 -34.59
CA GLY A 281 -6.81 -6.39 -35.56
C GLY A 281 -5.86 -5.29 -35.08
N GLY A 282 -5.65 -5.15 -33.77
CA GLY A 282 -4.56 -4.38 -33.14
C GLY A 282 -4.55 -2.87 -33.44
N THR A 283 -5.57 -2.36 -34.14
CA THR A 283 -5.59 -0.98 -34.65
C THR A 283 -6.06 0.01 -33.60
N MET A 284 -6.89 -0.44 -32.65
CA MET A 284 -7.43 0.38 -31.56
C MET A 284 -7.56 -0.49 -30.30
N VAL A 285 -7.38 0.14 -29.14
CA VAL A 285 -7.55 -0.50 -27.83
C VAL A 285 -8.76 0.10 -27.15
N SER A 286 -9.69 -0.73 -26.67
CA SER A 286 -10.92 -0.29 -25.99
C SER A 286 -11.18 -1.14 -24.76
N PRO A 287 -11.09 -0.58 -23.53
CA PRO A 287 -11.35 -1.33 -22.31
C PRO A 287 -12.81 -1.82 -22.25
N THR A 288 -13.75 -1.08 -22.83
CA THR A 288 -15.16 -1.50 -22.97
C THR A 288 -15.32 -2.76 -23.83
N VAL A 289 -14.52 -2.95 -24.88
CA VAL A 289 -14.59 -4.18 -25.69
C VAL A 289 -14.14 -5.39 -24.87
N PHE A 290 -13.06 -5.27 -24.10
CA PHE A 290 -12.62 -6.32 -23.17
C PHE A 290 -13.69 -6.60 -22.11
N ALA A 291 -14.32 -5.57 -21.54
CA ALA A 291 -15.39 -5.74 -20.56
C ALA A 291 -16.61 -6.51 -21.12
N ARG A 292 -17.03 -6.20 -22.35
CA ARG A 292 -18.16 -6.89 -23.00
C ARG A 292 -17.81 -8.32 -23.41
N ARG A 293 -16.60 -8.57 -23.90
CA ARG A 293 -16.14 -9.92 -24.21
C ARG A 293 -15.97 -10.77 -22.95
N CYS A 294 -15.47 -10.19 -21.86
CA CYS A 294 -15.44 -10.81 -20.53
C CYS A 294 -16.83 -11.31 -20.11
N LEU A 295 -17.87 -10.45 -20.15
CA LEU A 295 -19.22 -10.90 -19.83
C LEU A 295 -19.73 -11.98 -20.79
N SER A 296 -19.39 -11.87 -22.07
CA SER A 296 -19.77 -12.87 -23.08
C SER A 296 -19.13 -14.24 -22.80
N TYR A 297 -17.91 -14.26 -22.27
CA TYR A 297 -17.25 -15.47 -21.78
C TYR A 297 -17.95 -16.03 -20.53
N LEU A 298 -18.31 -15.18 -19.57
CA LEU A 298 -19.07 -15.64 -18.39
C LEU A 298 -20.42 -16.26 -18.78
N MET A 299 -21.12 -15.67 -19.76
CA MET A 299 -22.37 -16.21 -20.29
C MET A 299 -22.21 -17.53 -21.05
N ASN A 300 -21.00 -17.85 -21.50
CA ASN A 300 -20.65 -19.12 -22.15
C ASN A 300 -19.88 -20.08 -21.22
N GLU A 301 -19.90 -19.87 -19.90
CA GLU A 301 -19.22 -20.72 -18.92
C GLU A 301 -17.70 -20.81 -19.11
N MET A 302 -17.07 -19.72 -19.59
CA MET A 302 -15.63 -19.59 -19.82
C MET A 302 -14.98 -18.59 -18.82
N PRO A 303 -14.93 -18.90 -17.51
CA PRO A 303 -14.55 -17.92 -16.51
C PRO A 303 -13.04 -17.59 -16.47
N GLN A 304 -12.18 -18.47 -16.98
CA GLN A 304 -10.73 -18.20 -17.04
C GLN A 304 -10.39 -17.12 -18.08
N GLU A 305 -11.01 -17.23 -19.26
CA GLU A 305 -10.91 -16.26 -20.34
C GLU A 305 -11.55 -14.93 -19.94
N ALA A 306 -12.69 -14.98 -19.23
CA ALA A 306 -13.33 -13.80 -18.67
C ALA A 306 -12.42 -13.04 -17.68
N LEU A 307 -11.72 -13.76 -16.79
CA LEU A 307 -10.76 -13.16 -15.88
C LEU A 307 -9.61 -12.49 -16.64
N GLY A 308 -9.09 -13.16 -17.66
CA GLY A 308 -8.04 -12.61 -18.54
C GLY A 308 -8.46 -11.28 -19.17
N ASP A 309 -9.67 -11.20 -19.74
CA ASP A 309 -10.20 -9.97 -20.34
C ASP A 309 -10.42 -8.86 -19.31
N ALA A 310 -10.91 -9.20 -18.11
CA ALA A 310 -11.11 -8.21 -17.05
C ALA A 310 -9.78 -7.66 -16.50
N MET A 311 -8.71 -8.48 -16.48
CA MET A 311 -7.35 -8.03 -16.18
C MET A 311 -6.78 -7.14 -17.28
N GLN A 312 -6.98 -7.47 -18.56
CA GLN A 312 -6.57 -6.62 -19.67
C GLN A 312 -7.27 -5.26 -19.64
N ALA A 313 -8.58 -5.23 -19.34
CA ALA A 313 -9.32 -3.98 -19.18
C ALA A 313 -8.72 -3.08 -18.06
N GLN A 314 -8.28 -3.67 -16.96
CA GLN A 314 -7.59 -2.96 -15.88
C GLN A 314 -6.22 -2.43 -16.30
N VAL A 315 -5.44 -3.20 -17.08
CA VAL A 315 -4.15 -2.73 -17.62
C VAL A 315 -4.35 -1.51 -18.52
N ILE A 316 -5.39 -1.52 -19.35
CA ILE A 316 -5.72 -0.42 -20.26
C ILE A 316 -6.23 0.81 -19.50
N SER A 317 -7.05 0.61 -18.47
CA SER A 317 -7.61 1.69 -17.65
C SER A 317 -7.52 1.36 -16.14
N PRO A 318 -6.39 1.67 -15.49
CA PRO A 318 -6.12 1.27 -14.09
C PRO A 318 -7.06 1.91 -13.07
N GLU A 319 -7.62 3.08 -13.38
CA GLU A 319 -8.57 3.78 -12.52
C GLU A 319 -10.04 3.46 -12.88
N TRP A 320 -10.31 2.45 -13.72
CA TRP A 320 -11.66 2.10 -14.16
C TRP A 320 -12.31 1.01 -13.28
N PRO A 321 -13.32 1.35 -12.46
CA PRO A 321 -13.87 0.41 -11.48
C PRO A 321 -14.60 -0.79 -12.09
N THR A 322 -15.17 -0.63 -13.28
CA THR A 322 -15.83 -1.71 -14.03
C THR A 322 -14.92 -2.90 -14.27
N ALA A 323 -13.62 -2.67 -14.51
CA ALA A 323 -12.66 -3.76 -14.70
C ALA A 323 -12.54 -4.63 -13.44
N PHE A 324 -12.49 -4.01 -12.26
CA PHE A 324 -12.44 -4.71 -10.97
C PHE A 324 -13.73 -5.48 -10.69
N TYR A 325 -14.89 -4.89 -10.97
CA TYR A 325 -16.17 -5.60 -10.78
C TYR A 325 -16.31 -6.83 -11.68
N LEU A 326 -15.81 -6.76 -12.92
CA LEU A 326 -15.82 -7.91 -13.82
C LEU A 326 -14.80 -8.97 -13.44
N GLN A 327 -13.63 -8.58 -12.91
CA GLN A 327 -12.67 -9.53 -12.33
C GLN A 327 -13.31 -10.27 -11.14
N ALA A 328 -14.01 -9.55 -10.25
CA ALA A 328 -14.71 -10.18 -9.13
C ALA A 328 -15.77 -11.19 -9.61
N ALA A 329 -16.56 -10.85 -10.63
CA ALA A 329 -17.53 -11.78 -11.21
C ALA A 329 -16.86 -13.04 -11.80
N ALA A 330 -15.73 -12.88 -12.50
CA ALA A 330 -14.98 -14.03 -13.01
C ALA A 330 -14.39 -14.89 -11.88
N LEU A 331 -13.87 -14.28 -10.83
CA LEU A 331 -13.32 -14.99 -9.65
C LEU A 331 -14.40 -15.73 -8.86
N PHE A 332 -15.60 -15.17 -8.70
CA PHE A 332 -16.74 -15.88 -8.11
C PHE A 332 -17.12 -17.10 -8.94
N SER A 333 -17.14 -16.98 -10.27
CA SER A 333 -17.39 -18.12 -11.17
C SER A 333 -16.31 -19.21 -11.07
N LEU A 334 -15.08 -18.85 -10.71
CA LEU A 334 -13.97 -19.78 -10.45
C LEU A 334 -13.96 -20.37 -9.03
N GLY A 335 -14.89 -19.97 -8.15
CA GLY A 335 -14.90 -20.38 -6.74
C GLY A 335 -13.79 -19.76 -5.89
N MET A 336 -13.19 -18.65 -6.35
CA MET A 336 -12.15 -17.91 -5.64
C MET A 336 -12.77 -16.77 -4.82
N ASP A 337 -13.66 -17.12 -3.88
CA ASP A 337 -14.53 -16.17 -3.17
C ASP A 337 -13.76 -15.09 -2.39
N THR A 338 -12.59 -15.43 -1.83
CA THR A 338 -11.76 -14.47 -1.08
C THR A 338 -11.22 -13.38 -1.99
N ASP A 339 -10.70 -13.79 -3.14
CA ASP A 339 -10.05 -12.91 -4.11
C ASP A 339 -11.11 -12.07 -4.82
N ALA A 340 -12.28 -12.67 -5.08
CA ALA A 340 -13.44 -11.97 -5.62
C ALA A 340 -13.92 -10.85 -4.69
N GLN A 341 -14.05 -11.11 -3.39
CA GLN A 341 -14.44 -10.10 -2.40
C GLN A 341 -13.41 -8.97 -2.24
N GLU A 342 -12.11 -9.30 -2.28
CA GLU A 342 -11.04 -8.30 -2.24
C GLU A 342 -11.09 -7.39 -3.49
N THR A 343 -11.20 -8.01 -4.67
CA THR A 343 -11.29 -7.27 -5.94
C THR A 343 -12.54 -6.38 -6.01
N LEU A 344 -13.67 -6.86 -5.48
CA LEU A 344 -14.92 -6.11 -5.42
C LEU A 344 -14.80 -4.88 -4.49
N LYS A 345 -14.11 -5.03 -3.37
CA LYS A 345 -13.79 -3.93 -2.44
C LYS A 345 -12.88 -2.90 -3.12
N ASP A 346 -11.89 -3.33 -3.89
CA ASP A 346 -11.00 -2.43 -4.64
C ASP A 346 -11.76 -1.59 -5.68
N GLY A 347 -12.68 -2.22 -6.43
CA GLY A 347 -13.58 -1.51 -7.34
C GLY A 347 -14.42 -0.44 -6.63
N THR A 348 -15.02 -0.78 -5.48
CA THR A 348 -15.82 0.17 -4.69
C THR A 348 -14.98 1.34 -4.16
N ASN A 349 -13.75 1.08 -3.72
CA ASN A 349 -12.84 2.13 -3.27
C ASN A 349 -12.45 3.09 -4.40
N LEU A 350 -12.25 2.58 -5.63
CA LEU A 350 -11.95 3.42 -6.79
C LEU A 350 -13.14 4.29 -7.20
N GLU A 351 -14.37 3.78 -7.16
CA GLU A 351 -15.56 4.60 -7.40
C GLU A 351 -15.73 5.70 -6.36
N ALA A 352 -15.53 5.39 -5.08
CA ALA A 352 -15.58 6.40 -4.02
C ALA A 352 -14.56 7.53 -4.26
N LYS A 353 -13.36 7.19 -4.74
CA LYS A 353 -12.34 8.18 -5.13
C LYS A 353 -12.76 8.99 -6.36
N LYS A 354 -13.31 8.36 -7.40
CA LYS A 354 -13.79 9.04 -8.63
C LYS A 354 -14.89 10.07 -8.30
N ASN A 355 -15.86 9.68 -7.48
CA ASN A 355 -16.97 10.56 -7.07
C ASN A 355 -16.55 11.69 -6.11
N SER A 356 -15.41 11.55 -5.43
CA SER A 356 -14.87 12.63 -4.59
C SER A 356 -14.11 13.71 -5.37
N ARG A 357 -13.75 13.41 -6.63
CA ARG A 357 -13.00 14.29 -7.54
C ARG A 357 -13.88 15.01 -8.58
N SER A 358 -15.12 14.56 -8.77
CA SER A 358 -16.16 15.22 -9.59
C SER A 358 -16.97 16.21 -8.77
#